data_AF-A0A257L7N4-F1
#
_entry.id   AF-A0A257L7N4-F1
#
_cell.length_a   1.000
_cell.length_b   1.000
_cell.length_c   1.000
_cell.angle_alpha   90.00
_cell.angle_beta   90.00
_cell.angle_gamma   90.00
#
_symmetry.space_group_name_H-M   'P 1'
#
loop_
_entity.id
_entity.type
_entity.pdbx_description
1 polymer ?
#
loop_
_entity_poly.entity_id
_entity_poly.type
_entity_poly.pdbx_seq_one_letter_code
_entity_poly.pdbx_strand_id
1 'polypeptide(L)'
;MSYDENQISELKKITPNLSTAQEGGYNYILIEGLQLPSHCSPITVDALLCPTPSNSYNSRLFFSSKITGCPERNWNGNIRVLERNWFAISWQTQNGLRLSEILLIHLKSLYPDEKK
;
A
#
# COMPACT_ATOMS: atom_id res chain seq x y z
N MET A 1 -5.19 -1.01 18.59
CA MET A 1 -6.43 -0.35 18.12
C MET A 1 -6.88 -1.12 16.88
N SER A 2 -7.98 -1.86 16.99
CA SER A 2 -8.60 -2.56 15.86
C SER A 2 -9.09 -1.53 14.85
N TYR A 3 -8.86 -1.78 13.56
CA TYR A 3 -9.42 -0.95 12.50
C TYR A 3 -10.95 -1.00 12.54
N ASP A 4 -11.60 0.10 12.11
CA ASP A 4 -13.05 0.13 11.98
C ASP A 4 -13.52 -0.95 11.00
N GLU A 5 -14.46 -1.79 11.42
CA GLU A 5 -14.93 -2.94 10.66
C GLU A 5 -15.48 -2.54 9.29
N ASN A 6 -16.07 -1.33 9.17
CA ASN A 6 -16.56 -0.83 7.88
C ASN A 6 -15.40 -0.58 6.92
N GLN A 7 -14.28 -0.01 7.40
CA GLN A 7 -13.13 0.25 6.53
C GLN A 7 -12.46 -1.04 6.06
N ILE A 8 -12.36 -2.04 6.93
CA ILE A 8 -11.86 -3.36 6.56
C ILE A 8 -12.80 -4.03 5.56
N SER A 9 -14.11 -3.95 5.76
CA SER A 9 -15.10 -4.50 4.84
C SER A 9 -15.01 -3.87 3.44
N GLU A 10 -14.88 -2.54 3.37
CA GLU A 10 -14.67 -1.84 2.09
C GLU A 10 -13.35 -2.23 1.43
N LEU A 11 -12.27 -2.39 2.21
CA LEU A 11 -10.99 -2.84 1.69
C LEU A 11 -11.07 -4.26 1.14
N LYS A 12 -11.80 -5.17 1.81
CA LYS A 12 -12.06 -6.54 1.36
C LYS A 12 -12.78 -6.60 0.01
N LYS A 13 -13.57 -5.59 -0.35
CA LYS A 13 -14.21 -5.52 -1.68
C LYS A 13 -13.20 -5.31 -2.81
N ILE A 14 -12.09 -4.61 -2.52
CA ILE A 14 -11.00 -4.35 -3.48
C ILE A 14 -10.01 -5.52 -3.44
N THR A 15 -9.63 -5.95 -2.24
CA THR A 15 -8.60 -6.96 -2.00
C THR A 15 -9.10 -7.96 -0.95
N PRO A 16 -9.69 -9.10 -1.35
CA PRO A 16 -10.31 -10.02 -0.40
C PRO A 16 -9.29 -10.70 0.52
N ASN A 17 -8.04 -10.88 0.04
CA ASN A 17 -6.94 -11.48 0.80
C ASN A 17 -6.19 -10.40 1.58
N LEU A 18 -6.70 -10.05 2.75
CA LEU A 18 -6.03 -9.12 3.65
C LEU A 18 -5.93 -9.67 5.08
N SER A 19 -4.81 -9.38 5.72
CA SER A 19 -4.43 -9.80 7.06
C SER A 19 -3.91 -8.59 7.83
N THR A 20 -4.34 -8.42 9.08
CA THR A 20 -3.86 -7.33 9.93
C THR A 20 -2.68 -7.80 10.78
N ALA A 21 -1.63 -7.00 10.84
CA ALA A 21 -0.43 -7.27 11.62
C ALA A 21 -0.05 -6.04 12.45
N GLN A 22 0.74 -6.22 13.50
CA GLN A 22 1.18 -5.14 14.37
C GLN A 22 2.67 -5.27 14.66
N GLU A 23 3.42 -4.18 14.52
CA GLU A 23 4.85 -4.14 14.83
C GLU A 23 5.26 -2.76 15.34
N GLY A 24 6.03 -2.70 16.43
CA GLY A 24 6.55 -1.45 16.98
C GLY A 24 5.47 -0.43 17.38
N GLY A 25 4.26 -0.89 17.73
CA GLY A 25 3.12 -0.04 18.05
C GLY A 25 2.34 0.49 16.84
N TYR A 26 2.77 0.16 15.62
CA TYR A 26 2.07 0.48 14.38
C TYR A 26 1.23 -0.70 13.91
N ASN A 27 0.08 -0.40 13.31
CA ASN A 27 -0.76 -1.42 12.70
C ASN A 27 -0.53 -1.41 11.19
N TYR A 28 -0.41 -2.61 10.64
CA TYR A 28 -0.16 -2.86 9.23
C TYR A 28 -1.27 -3.76 8.68
N ILE A 29 -1.59 -3.59 7.42
CA ILE A 29 -2.54 -4.43 6.70
C ILE A 29 -1.78 -5.08 5.56
N LEU A 30 -1.46 -6.36 5.74
CA LEU A 30 -0.91 -7.20 4.70
C LEU A 30 -2.02 -7.53 3.71
N ILE A 31 -1.75 -7.31 2.44
CA ILE A 31 -2.63 -7.59 1.32
C ILE A 31 -1.89 -8.57 0.43
N GLU A 32 -2.36 -9.81 0.37
CA GLU A 32 -1.72 -10.87 -0.39
C GLU A 32 -2.33 -10.92 -1.80
N GLY A 33 -1.45 -10.91 -2.80
CA GLY A 33 -1.89 -10.87 -4.20
C GLY A 33 -2.71 -9.62 -4.58
N LEU A 34 -2.25 -8.43 -4.19
CA LEU A 34 -2.76 -7.16 -4.70
C LEU A 34 -2.63 -7.14 -6.24
N GLN A 35 -3.76 -6.97 -6.93
CA GLN A 35 -3.76 -6.81 -8.37
C GLN A 35 -3.27 -5.43 -8.76
N LEU A 36 -2.21 -5.43 -9.54
CA LEU A 36 -1.61 -4.25 -10.14
C LEU A 36 -2.17 -4.07 -11.55
N PRO A 37 -2.13 -2.85 -12.11
CA PRO A 37 -2.62 -2.63 -13.45
C PRO A 37 -1.80 -3.41 -14.47
N SER A 38 -2.41 -3.76 -15.61
CA SER A 38 -1.86 -4.72 -16.58
C SER A 38 -0.51 -4.34 -17.18
N HIS A 39 -0.15 -3.06 -17.17
CA HIS A 39 1.15 -2.55 -17.62
C HIS A 39 2.27 -2.72 -16.59
N CYS A 40 1.91 -3.01 -15.34
CA CYS A 40 2.85 -3.22 -14.25
C CYS A 40 3.23 -4.70 -14.15
N SER A 41 4.51 -4.96 -13.88
CA SER A 41 5.07 -6.31 -13.70
C SER A 41 5.82 -6.40 -12.37
N PRO A 42 5.47 -7.36 -11.49
CA PRO A 42 4.45 -8.39 -11.69
C PRO A 42 3.02 -7.82 -11.67
N ILE A 43 2.05 -8.50 -12.30
CA ILE A 43 0.62 -8.10 -12.31
C ILE A 43 -0.05 -8.30 -10.94
N THR A 44 0.58 -9.09 -10.08
CA THR A 44 0.09 -9.42 -8.75
C THR A 44 1.28 -9.43 -7.80
N VAL A 45 1.17 -8.70 -6.69
CA VAL A 45 2.24 -8.57 -5.69
C VAL A 45 1.62 -8.52 -4.31
N ASP A 46 2.37 -8.92 -3.28
CA ASP A 46 1.93 -8.65 -1.91
C ASP A 46 2.22 -7.20 -1.56
N ALA A 47 1.30 -6.57 -0.87
CA ALA A 47 1.46 -5.21 -0.38
C ALA A 47 1.21 -5.14 1.11
N LEU A 48 1.88 -4.21 1.79
CA LEU A 48 1.68 -3.92 3.20
C LEU A 48 1.25 -2.46 3.30
N LEU A 49 0.02 -2.22 3.73
CA LEU A 49 -0.50 -0.87 3.93
C LEU A 49 -0.28 -0.46 5.40
N CYS A 50 0.44 0.64 5.60
CA CYS A 50 0.53 1.33 6.88
C CYS A 50 -0.25 2.65 6.80
N PRO A 51 -1.46 2.69 7.36
CA PRO A 51 -2.28 3.90 7.42
C PRO A 51 -1.91 4.83 8.59
N THR A 52 -1.00 4.40 9.46
CA THR A 52 -0.62 5.18 10.63
C THR A 52 0.36 6.29 10.22
N PRO A 53 0.05 7.57 10.52
CA PRO A 53 0.95 8.66 10.23
C PRO A 53 2.23 8.50 11.07
N SER A 54 3.37 8.54 10.37
CA SER A 54 4.69 8.68 10.97
C SER A 54 5.19 10.11 10.80
N ASN A 55 6.27 10.45 11.50
CA ASN A 55 6.83 11.81 11.57
C ASN A 55 7.16 12.47 10.21
N SER A 56 7.13 11.73 9.09
CA SER A 56 7.41 12.24 7.74
C SER A 56 6.34 11.90 6.68
N TYR A 57 5.37 11.03 6.98
CA TYR A 57 4.35 10.60 5.99
C TYR A 57 3.04 10.22 6.68
N ASN A 58 1.90 10.64 6.11
CA ASN A 58 0.56 10.32 6.63
C ASN A 58 0.19 8.84 6.47
N SER A 59 0.64 8.22 5.38
CA SER A 59 0.51 6.78 5.16
C SER A 59 1.66 6.28 4.30
N ARG A 60 1.89 4.97 4.31
CA ARG A 60 2.89 4.33 3.46
C ARG A 60 2.40 2.98 2.97
N LEU A 61 2.56 2.72 1.67
CA LEU A 61 2.32 1.42 1.07
C LEU A 61 3.67 0.79 0.73
N PHE A 62 3.87 -0.43 1.21
CA PHE A 62 5.03 -1.24 0.90
C PHE A 62 4.63 -2.40 -0.01
N PHE A 63 5.56 -2.89 -0.81
CA PHE A 63 5.36 -3.95 -1.80
C PHE A 63 6.44 -5.03 -1.61
N SER A 64 6.08 -6.30 -1.74
CA SER A 64 7.03 -7.40 -1.52
C SER A 64 8.11 -7.49 -2.60
N SER A 65 7.91 -6.81 -3.72
CA SER A 65 8.85 -6.73 -4.83
C SER A 65 8.78 -5.38 -5.53
N LYS A 66 9.88 -4.99 -6.19
CA LYS A 66 9.92 -3.77 -7.01
C LYS A 66 9.07 -3.98 -8.25
N ILE A 67 8.07 -3.12 -8.45
CA ILE A 67 7.21 -3.18 -9.63
C ILE A 67 7.90 -2.43 -10.79
N THR A 68 7.86 -3.03 -11.98
CA THR A 68 8.40 -2.50 -13.24
C THR A 68 7.28 -2.27 -14.25
N GLY A 69 7.52 -1.47 -15.30
CA GLY A 69 6.49 -1.17 -16.32
C GLY A 69 5.48 -0.07 -15.92
N CYS A 70 5.46 0.34 -14.65
CA CYS A 70 4.76 1.53 -14.17
C CYS A 70 5.65 2.79 -14.32
N PRO A 71 5.10 4.02 -14.25
CA PRO A 71 5.91 5.23 -14.25
C PRO A 71 7.03 5.20 -13.20
N GLU A 72 8.18 5.79 -13.54
CA GLU A 72 9.31 5.89 -12.62
C GLU A 72 8.91 6.68 -11.37
N ARG A 73 8.87 5.98 -10.24
CA ARG A 73 8.63 6.56 -8.93
C ARG A 73 9.87 6.41 -8.05
N ASN A 74 9.96 7.23 -7.01
CA ASN A 74 11.02 7.12 -6.01
C ASN A 74 10.77 5.90 -5.12
N TRP A 75 11.36 4.77 -5.51
CA TRP A 75 11.30 3.50 -4.79
C TRP A 75 12.36 3.45 -3.68
N ASN A 76 11.94 3.12 -2.46
CA ASN A 76 12.84 2.81 -1.34
C ASN A 76 12.80 1.30 -1.06
N GLY A 77 13.88 0.59 -1.40
CA GLY A 77 13.96 -0.88 -1.29
C GLY A 77 14.61 -1.42 -0.02
N ASN A 78 14.98 -0.56 0.93
CA ASN A 78 15.67 -0.95 2.17
C ASN A 78 14.76 -0.82 3.39
N ILE A 79 13.52 -1.29 3.29
CA ILE A 79 12.55 -1.21 4.40
C ILE A 79 12.25 -2.61 4.90
N ARG A 80 12.55 -2.86 6.17
CA ARG A 80 12.26 -4.13 6.83
C ARG A 80 11.11 -3.94 7.82
N VAL A 81 10.02 -4.67 7.62
CA VAL A 81 8.79 -4.62 8.43
C VAL A 81 8.20 -6.03 8.50
N LEU A 82 7.75 -6.45 9.68
CA LEU A 82 7.25 -7.81 9.96
C LEU A 82 8.27 -8.87 9.54
N GLU A 83 9.53 -8.63 9.87
CA GLU A 83 10.69 -9.45 9.52
C GLU A 83 10.95 -9.65 8.01
N ARG A 84 10.14 -9.07 7.13
CA ARG A 84 10.24 -9.14 5.68
C ARG A 84 10.82 -7.86 5.09
N ASN A 85 11.50 -7.98 3.95
CA ASN A 85 11.97 -6.83 3.18
C ASN A 85 10.86 -6.36 2.24
N TRP A 86 10.70 -5.04 2.16
CA TRP A 86 9.69 -4.40 1.34
C TRP A 86 10.24 -3.21 0.58
N PHE A 87 9.56 -2.89 -0.51
CA PHE A 87 9.78 -1.74 -1.35
C PHE A 87 8.65 -0.74 -1.14
N ALA A 88 8.92 0.50 -0.73
CA ALA A 88 7.89 1.54 -0.66
C ALA A 88 8.09 2.58 -1.74
N ILE A 89 7.00 3.25 -2.12
CA ILE A 89 7.06 4.43 -2.96
C ILE A 89 6.94 5.66 -2.07
N SER A 90 7.77 6.67 -2.32
CA SER A 90 7.62 7.99 -1.68
C SER A 90 6.39 8.72 -2.26
N TRP A 91 5.21 8.36 -1.75
CA TRP A 91 3.93 8.97 -2.13
C TRP A 91 3.21 9.47 -0.88
N GLN A 92 2.83 10.75 -0.88
CA GLN A 92 2.16 11.37 0.26
C GLN A 92 0.66 11.42 0.02
N THR A 93 -0.10 10.94 1.00
CA THR A 93 -1.56 10.97 1.02
C THR A 93 -2.08 12.08 1.93
N GLN A 94 -3.37 12.40 1.80
CA GLN A 94 -4.03 13.34 2.71
C GLN A 94 -4.25 12.67 4.07
N ASN A 95 -4.29 13.48 5.12
CA ASN A 95 -4.57 12.99 6.47
C ASN A 95 -6.08 12.73 6.65
N GLY A 96 -6.43 11.73 7.46
CA GLY A 96 -7.83 11.40 7.77
C GLY A 96 -8.59 10.61 6.70
N LEU A 97 -7.89 10.06 5.70
CA LEU A 97 -8.48 9.21 4.68
C LEU A 97 -8.80 7.80 5.20
N ARG A 98 -9.77 7.13 4.55
CA ARG A 98 -10.07 5.72 4.85
C ARG A 98 -9.00 4.79 4.28
N LEU A 99 -8.87 3.59 4.84
CA LEU A 99 -7.93 2.56 4.38
C LEU A 99 -8.02 2.29 2.87
N SER A 100 -9.24 2.14 2.36
CA SER A 100 -9.51 1.92 0.93
C SER A 100 -9.10 3.12 0.08
N GLU A 101 -9.35 4.34 0.52
CA GLU A 101 -8.94 5.55 -0.20
C GLU A 101 -7.42 5.69 -0.26
N ILE A 102 -6.73 5.42 0.85
CA ILE A 102 -5.27 5.41 0.92
C ILE A 102 -4.72 4.41 -0.11
N LEU A 103 -5.23 3.17 -0.11
CA LEU A 103 -4.83 2.14 -1.07
C LEU A 103 -5.07 2.61 -2.52
N LEU A 104 -6.26 3.15 -2.82
CA LEU A 104 -6.61 3.63 -4.16
C LEU A 104 -5.72 4.78 -4.62
N ILE A 105 -5.35 5.70 -3.74
CA ILE A 105 -4.43 6.80 -4.08
C ILE A 105 -3.04 6.26 -4.41
N HIS A 106 -2.54 5.31 -3.61
CA HIS A 106 -1.26 4.66 -3.91
C HIS A 106 -1.31 3.86 -5.22
N LEU A 107 -2.40 3.12 -5.46
CA LEU A 107 -2.61 2.42 -6.73
C LEU A 107 -2.66 3.41 -7.90
N LYS A 108 -3.39 4.52 -7.78
CA LYS A 108 -3.42 5.60 -8.78
C LYS A 108 -2.02 6.13 -9.12
N SER A 109 -1.10 6.16 -8.16
CA SER A 109 0.28 6.58 -8.45
C SER A 109 1.03 5.62 -9.40
N LEU A 110 0.57 4.37 -9.52
CA LEU A 110 1.11 3.35 -10.44
C LEU A 110 0.46 3.39 -11.82
N TYR A 111 -0.68 4.05 -11.97
CA TYR A 111 -1.25 4.29 -13.29
C TYR A 111 -0.38 5.34 -14.00
N PRO A 112 -0.19 5.22 -15.33
CA PRO A 112 0.34 6.32 -16.11
C PRO A 112 -0.54 7.54 -15.86
N ASP A 113 0.06 8.73 -15.79
CA ASP A 113 -0.69 9.97 -15.74
C ASP A 113 -1.55 10.01 -17.00
N GLU A 114 -2.85 9.69 -16.89
CA GLU A 114 -3.81 10.00 -17.93
C GLU A 114 -3.81 11.51 -18.03
N LYS A 115 -2.95 12.03 -18.92
CA LYS A 115 -2.97 13.42 -19.33
C LYS A 115 -4.40 13.73 -19.74
N LYS A 116 -5.09 14.45 -18.87
CA LYS A 116 -6.34 15.13 -19.18
C LYS A 116 -6.09 16.20 -20.22
#